data_AF-A0A7I7WLS8-F1
#
_entry.id   AF-A0A7I7WLS8-F1
#
_cell.length_a   1.000
_cell.length_b   1.000
_cell.length_c   1.000
_cell.angle_alpha   90.00
_cell.angle_beta   90.00
_cell.angle_gamma   90.00
#
_symmetry.space_group_name_H-M   'P 1'
#
loop_
_entity.id
_entity.type
_entity.pdbx_description
1 polymer ?
#
loop_
_entity_poly.entity_id
_entity_poly.type
_entity_poly.pdbx_seq_one_letter_code
_entity_poly.pdbx_strand_id
1 'polypeptide(L)'
;MNDGSISTALYHFLAANFHQDWDLEADDWQGIVDNYANQDPTAGPLRTLAQEIDDLRGARAEPDLEHYLVRTVGVYYGPQPLTYKEWLGQVADRLRQQAAAFEDGSSD
;
A
#
# COMPACT_ATOMS: atom_id res chain seq x y z
N MET A 1 -12.69 -8.25 7.15
CA MET A 1 -12.92 -9.23 6.05
C MET A 1 -13.00 -8.41 4.77
N ASN A 2 -12.19 -8.76 3.77
CA ASN A 2 -12.28 -8.21 2.42
C ASN A 2 -13.68 -8.51 1.82
N ASP A 3 -14.31 -7.53 1.16
CA ASP A 3 -15.60 -7.69 0.48
C ASP A 3 -15.47 -8.38 -0.90
N GLY A 4 -14.26 -8.78 -1.28
CA GLY A 4 -13.94 -9.41 -2.55
C GLY A 4 -13.58 -8.44 -3.67
N SER A 5 -13.54 -7.13 -3.38
CA SER A 5 -13.22 -6.10 -4.38
C SER A 5 -11.73 -5.83 -4.59
N ILE A 6 -10.86 -6.38 -3.73
CA ILE A 6 -9.40 -6.38 -3.88
C ILE A 6 -8.84 -7.79 -3.72
N SER A 7 -7.60 -8.03 -4.12
CA SER A 7 -6.96 -9.33 -3.90
C SER A 7 -6.68 -9.57 -2.40
N THR A 8 -6.48 -10.84 -2.02
CA THR A 8 -6.02 -11.18 -0.67
C THR A 8 -4.65 -10.56 -0.36
N ALA A 9 -3.77 -10.45 -1.36
CA ALA A 9 -2.45 -9.87 -1.19
C ALA A 9 -2.54 -8.38 -0.86
N LEU A 10 -3.33 -7.60 -1.62
CA LEU A 10 -3.53 -6.18 -1.34
C LEU A 10 -4.25 -5.97 0.00
N TYR A 11 -5.24 -6.80 0.32
CA TYR A 11 -5.89 -6.74 1.63
C TYR A 11 -4.90 -6.94 2.77
N HIS A 12 -4.04 -7.97 2.70
CA HIS A 12 -3.03 -8.21 3.72
C HIS A 12 -1.99 -7.09 3.78
N PHE A 13 -1.50 -6.60 2.64
CA PHE A 13 -0.59 -5.47 2.60
C PHE A 13 -1.18 -4.26 3.36
N LEU A 14 -2.41 -3.85 3.02
CA LEU A 14 -3.03 -2.69 3.66
C LEU A 14 -3.35 -2.93 5.15
N ALA A 15 -4.01 -4.04 5.47
CA ALA A 15 -4.52 -4.28 6.82
C ALA A 15 -3.42 -4.67 7.82
N ALA A 16 -2.39 -5.39 7.39
CA ALA A 16 -1.34 -5.89 8.27
C ALA A 16 -0.16 -4.91 8.44
N ASN A 17 0.00 -3.93 7.54
CA ASN A 17 1.10 -2.96 7.64
C ASN A 17 0.62 -1.59 8.14
N PHE A 18 -0.62 -1.19 7.84
CA PHE A 18 -1.19 0.08 8.31
C PHE A 18 -2.21 -0.13 9.45
N HIS A 19 -1.89 -1.02 10.38
CA HIS A 19 -2.69 -1.29 11.58
C HIS A 19 -2.48 -0.21 12.65
N GLN A 20 -3.18 -0.32 13.79
CA GLN A 20 -3.17 0.70 14.85
C GLN A 20 -1.77 1.07 15.37
N ASP A 21 -0.88 0.09 15.46
CA ASP A 21 0.48 0.28 16.01
C ASP A 21 1.55 0.47 14.92
N TRP A 22 1.16 0.89 13.71
CA TRP A 22 2.09 1.02 12.57
C TRP A 22 3.25 1.97 12.89
N ASP A 23 3.00 3.01 13.69
CA ASP A 23 3.98 4.02 14.09
C ASP A 23 5.04 3.49 15.07
N LEU A 24 4.86 2.28 15.62
CA LEU A 24 5.90 1.58 16.37
C LEU A 24 6.89 0.86 15.46
N GLU A 25 6.51 0.58 14.21
CA GLU A 25 7.33 -0.17 13.25
C GLU A 25 8.15 0.73 12.32
N ALA A 26 7.68 1.94 12.05
CA ALA A 26 8.39 2.95 11.27
C ALA A 26 7.95 4.38 11.65
N ASP A 27 8.87 5.34 11.45
CA ASP A 27 8.61 6.76 11.71
C ASP A 27 7.54 7.36 10.79
N ASP A 28 7.36 6.80 9.59
CA ASP A 28 6.41 7.25 8.57
C ASP A 28 5.88 6.09 7.69
N TRP A 29 4.88 6.39 6.87
CA TRP A 29 4.27 5.39 5.98
C TRP A 29 5.28 4.87 4.93
N GLN A 30 6.27 5.69 4.56
CA GLN A 30 7.32 5.30 3.62
C GLN A 30 8.15 4.16 4.19
N GLY A 31 8.55 4.25 5.47
CA GLY A 31 9.26 3.20 6.17
C GLY A 31 8.48 1.90 6.27
N ILE A 32 7.15 1.98 6.44
CA ILE A 32 6.27 0.80 6.38
C ILE A 32 6.33 0.10 5.02
N VAL A 33 6.21 0.87 3.92
CA VAL A 33 6.30 0.31 2.56
C VAL A 33 7.67 -0.29 2.29
N ASP A 34 8.74 0.38 2.75
CA ASP A 34 10.11 -0.10 2.58
C ASP A 34 10.36 -1.38 3.40
N ASN A 35 9.89 -1.43 4.65
CA ASN A 35 9.98 -2.61 5.49
C ASN A 35 9.28 -3.80 4.83
N TYR A 36 8.05 -3.60 4.32
CA TYR A 36 7.32 -4.63 3.58
C TYR A 36 8.11 -5.11 2.34
N ALA A 37 8.61 -4.19 1.52
CA ALA A 37 9.35 -4.54 0.31
C ALA A 37 10.65 -5.32 0.59
N ASN A 38 11.31 -5.04 1.72
CA ASN A 38 12.55 -5.71 2.10
C ASN A 38 12.35 -7.09 2.76
N GLN A 39 11.13 -7.43 3.20
CA GLN A 39 10.84 -8.78 3.75
C GLN A 39 10.92 -9.88 2.68
N ASP A 40 10.50 -9.58 1.45
CA ASP A 40 10.63 -10.43 0.27
C ASP A 40 10.97 -9.54 -0.95
N PRO A 41 12.26 -9.30 -1.23
CA PRO A 41 12.73 -8.31 -2.21
C PRO A 41 12.56 -8.81 -3.66
N THR A 42 11.31 -9.03 -4.06
CA THR A 42 10.93 -9.49 -5.39
C THR A 42 10.12 -8.41 -6.12
N ALA A 43 10.59 -7.95 -7.28
CA ALA A 43 9.99 -6.86 -8.03
C ALA A 43 8.55 -7.14 -8.54
N GLY A 44 8.26 -8.38 -8.94
CA GLY A 44 6.96 -8.78 -9.50
C GLY A 44 5.77 -8.48 -8.59
N PRO A 45 5.73 -9.04 -7.37
CA PRO A 45 4.66 -8.78 -6.40
C PRO A 45 4.44 -7.30 -6.08
N LEU A 46 5.51 -6.52 -5.95
CA LEU A 46 5.42 -5.07 -5.66
C LEU A 46 4.73 -4.31 -6.80
N ARG A 47 5.03 -4.65 -8.06
CA ARG A 47 4.34 -4.06 -9.22
C ARG A 47 2.88 -4.45 -9.28
N THR A 48 2.56 -5.71 -9.00
CA THR A 48 1.18 -6.18 -8.94
C THR A 48 0.39 -5.40 -7.89
N LEU A 49 0.94 -5.23 -6.67
CA LEU A 49 0.30 -4.42 -5.63
C LEU A 49 0.12 -2.96 -6.05
N ALA A 50 1.15 -2.34 -6.66
CA ALA A 50 1.05 -0.97 -7.14
C ALA A 50 -0.08 -0.79 -8.19
N GLN A 51 -0.24 -1.76 -9.10
CA GLN A 51 -1.32 -1.73 -10.09
C GLN A 51 -2.69 -1.91 -9.42
N GLU A 52 -2.84 -2.86 -8.50
CA GLU A 52 -4.12 -3.07 -7.79
C GLU A 52 -4.51 -1.85 -6.95
N ILE A 53 -3.54 -1.13 -6.38
CA ILE A 53 -3.78 0.15 -5.70
C ILE A 53 -4.33 1.19 -6.67
N ASP A 54 -3.78 1.31 -7.88
CA ASP A 54 -4.29 2.24 -8.89
C ASP A 54 -5.71 1.87 -9.34
N ASP A 55 -5.99 0.59 -9.53
CA ASP A 55 -7.33 0.10 -9.88
C ASP A 55 -8.34 0.43 -8.76
N LEU A 56 -7.96 0.21 -7.50
CA LEU A 56 -8.75 0.57 -6.32
C LEU A 56 -9.05 2.07 -6.27
N ARG A 57 -8.05 2.93 -6.52
CA ARG A 57 -8.19 4.39 -6.56
C ARG A 57 -9.11 4.86 -7.69
N GLY A 58 -9.06 4.19 -8.84
CA GLY A 58 -9.90 4.48 -10.00
C GLY A 58 -11.35 4.03 -9.81
N ALA A 59 -11.57 2.92 -9.10
CA ALA A 59 -12.89 2.30 -8.94
C ALA A 59 -13.82 3.00 -7.94
N ARG A 60 -13.29 3.86 -7.05
CA ARG A 60 -14.07 4.48 -5.95
C ARG A 60 -13.94 6.00 -5.95
N ALA A 61 -14.99 6.70 -5.56
CA ALA A 61 -14.87 8.12 -5.20
C ALA A 61 -14.12 8.28 -3.87
N GLU A 62 -13.61 9.48 -3.57
CA GLU A 62 -12.81 9.71 -2.36
C GLU A 62 -13.54 9.30 -1.05
N PRO A 63 -14.81 9.69 -0.80
CA PRO A 63 -15.49 9.31 0.44
C PRO A 63 -15.76 7.80 0.55
N ASP A 64 -16.02 7.14 -0.58
CA ASP A 64 -16.25 5.69 -0.63
C ASP A 64 -14.95 4.92 -0.41
N LEU A 65 -13.83 5.45 -0.92
CA LEU A 65 -12.49 4.89 -0.70
C LEU A 65 -12.07 5.02 0.76
N GLU A 66 -12.25 6.19 1.37
CA GLU A 66 -12.01 6.40 2.80
C GLU A 66 -12.82 5.41 3.64
N HIS A 67 -14.15 5.34 3.40
CA HIS A 67 -15.01 4.42 4.12
C HIS A 67 -14.55 2.97 3.97
N TYR A 68 -14.22 2.55 2.74
CA TYR A 68 -13.75 1.21 2.45
C TYR A 68 -12.44 0.87 3.19
N LEU A 69 -11.45 1.74 3.11
CA LEU A 69 -10.14 1.52 3.75
C LEU A 69 -10.27 1.46 5.28
N VAL A 70 -10.99 2.41 5.88
CA VAL A 70 -11.08 2.53 7.34
C VAL A 70 -12.04 1.51 7.95
N ARG A 71 -13.18 1.24 7.30
CA ARG A 71 -14.27 0.42 7.89
C ARG A 71 -14.28 -1.02 7.40
N THR A 72 -13.84 -1.29 6.17
CA THR A 72 -13.84 -2.66 5.61
C THR A 72 -12.47 -3.31 5.72
N VAL A 73 -11.41 -2.61 5.30
CA VAL A 73 -10.03 -3.12 5.33
C VAL A 73 -9.43 -3.02 6.72
N GLY A 74 -9.68 -1.92 7.43
CA GLY A 74 -9.13 -1.67 8.77
C GLY A 74 -7.83 -0.88 8.77
N VAL A 75 -7.58 -0.08 7.74
CA VAL A 75 -6.44 0.85 7.69
C VAL A 75 -6.62 1.91 8.78
N TYR A 76 -5.62 2.02 9.66
CA TYR A 76 -5.59 3.02 10.74
C TYR A 76 -4.87 4.31 10.34
N TYR A 77 -4.02 4.25 9.31
CA TYR A 77 -3.29 5.42 8.83
C TYR A 77 -4.24 6.52 8.30
N GLY A 78 -4.06 7.74 8.79
CA GLY A 78 -4.76 8.96 8.36
C GLY A 78 -3.83 9.84 7.53
N PRO A 79 -4.08 10.05 6.23
CA PRO A 79 -3.11 10.65 5.32
C PRO A 79 -3.03 12.18 5.35
N GLN A 80 -3.61 12.87 6.34
CA GLN A 80 -3.69 14.33 6.32
C GLN A 80 -2.28 14.97 6.23
N PRO A 81 -2.09 16.00 5.38
CA PRO A 81 -3.12 16.79 4.69
C PRO A 81 -3.62 16.22 3.35
N LEU A 82 -3.11 15.07 2.91
CA LEU A 82 -3.52 14.43 1.65
C LEU A 82 -4.88 13.73 1.79
N THR A 83 -5.51 13.48 0.64
CA THR A 83 -6.61 12.53 0.48
C THR A 83 -6.10 11.09 0.46
N TYR A 84 -6.97 10.10 0.70
CA TYR A 84 -6.62 8.69 0.56
C TYR A 84 -6.22 8.35 -0.87
N LYS A 85 -6.85 8.95 -1.90
CA LYS A 85 -6.43 8.77 -3.29
C LYS A 85 -5.02 9.29 -3.58
N GLU A 86 -4.65 10.43 -3.02
CA GLU A 86 -3.30 10.98 -3.20
C GLU A 86 -2.27 10.12 -2.49
N TRP A 87 -2.52 9.78 -1.22
CA TRP A 87 -1.63 8.94 -0.43
C TRP A 87 -1.45 7.55 -1.04
N LEU A 88 -2.52 6.86 -1.42
CA LEU A 88 -2.40 5.56 -2.10
C LEU A 88 -1.64 5.66 -3.43
N GLY A 89 -1.72 6.79 -4.13
CA GLY A 89 -0.88 7.04 -5.30
C GLY A 89 0.60 7.07 -4.95
N GLN A 90 0.97 7.75 -3.86
CA GLN A 90 2.35 7.77 -3.38
C GLN A 90 2.82 6.39 -2.90
N VAL A 91 1.94 5.60 -2.27
CA VAL A 91 2.24 4.20 -1.90
C VAL A 91 2.53 3.35 -3.15
N ALA A 92 1.68 3.43 -4.18
CA ALA A 92 1.89 2.72 -5.44
C ALA A 92 3.21 3.13 -6.12
N ASP A 93 3.52 4.42 -6.14
CA ASP A 93 4.77 4.92 -6.71
C ASP A 93 5.99 4.44 -5.92
N ARG A 94 5.91 4.40 -4.58
CA ARG A 94 7.01 3.89 -3.75
C ARG A 94 7.23 2.39 -3.92
N LEU A 95 6.16 1.60 -4.05
CA LEU A 95 6.26 0.17 -4.39
C LEU A 95 6.96 -0.05 -5.73
N ARG A 96 6.67 0.79 -6.74
CA ARG A 96 7.37 0.75 -8.04
C ARG A 96 8.84 1.13 -7.93
N GLN A 97 9.17 2.13 -7.09
CA GLN A 97 10.56 2.53 -6.84
C GLN A 97 11.36 1.38 -6.22
N GLN A 98 10.81 0.70 -5.21
CA GLN A 98 11.44 -0.49 -4.61
C GLN A 98 11.60 -1.62 -5.63
N ALA A 99 10.57 -1.89 -6.44
CA ALA A 99 10.64 -2.90 -7.49
C ALA A 99 11.74 -2.62 -8.52
N ALA A 100 11.91 -1.35 -8.94
CA ALA A 100 12.98 -0.96 -9.86
C ALA A 100 14.37 -1.11 -9.23
N ALA A 101 14.53 -0.69 -7.97
CA ALA A 101 15.79 -0.80 -7.25
C ALA A 101 16.28 -2.26 -7.13
N PHE A 102 15.39 -3.22 -6.92
CA PHE A 102 15.76 -4.64 -6.85
C PHE A 102 16.19 -5.24 -8.19
N GLU A 103 15.67 -4.74 -9.31
CA GLU A 103 16.12 -5.19 -10.63
C GLU A 103 17.47 -4.58 -11.02
N ASP A 104 17.65 -3.30 -10.72
CA ASP A 104 18.92 -2.60 -10.96
C ASP A 104 20.05 -3.21 -10.11
N GLY A 105 19.75 -3.57 -8.86
CA GLY A 105 20.70 -4.23 -7.95
C GLY A 105 20.91 -5.74 -8.20
N SER A 106 20.02 -6.40 -8.96
CA SER A 106 20.20 -7.81 -9.37
C SER A 106 21.05 -7.97 -10.64
N SER A 107 21.48 -6.86 -11.24
CA SER A 107 22.28 -6.82 -12.46
C SER A 107 23.80 -6.71 -12.22
N ASP A 108 24.26 -6.85 -10.97
CA ASP A 108 25.67 -6.77 -10.54
C ASP A 108 26.25 -8.15 -10.14
#